data_AF-A0A162NRL9-F1
#
_entry.id   AF-A0A162NRL9-F1
#
_cell.length_a   1.000
_cell.length_b   1.000
_cell.length_c   1.000
_cell.angle_alpha   90.00
_cell.angle_beta   90.00
_cell.angle_gamma   90.00
#
_symmetry.space_group_name_H-M   'P 1'
#
loop_
_entity.id
_entity.type
_entity.pdbx_description
1 polymer ?
#
loop_
_entity_poly.entity_id
_entity_poly.type
_entity_poly.pdbx_seq_one_letter_code
_entity_poly.pdbx_strand_id
1 'polypeptide(L)'
;MNTTKKKAGVAGLIYLAVIITGLFSLAYVPNKLIDWNNSSITFNNIKNAQSFFRIGIYSSVLCYLFFSFLPLALYNLLKTVNETQARTMVLLALLSVPLSFNNLQHSYTALLLTGNDQMIKGTEVDALATKLMFSLHQYNEGILLITVFWGLWLFP
;
A
#
# COMPACT_ATOMS: atom_id res chain seq x y z
N MET A 1 27.62 -20.61 -10.98
CA MET A 1 27.39 -19.26 -11.55
C MET A 1 25.98 -19.04 -12.12
N ASN A 2 25.33 -20.01 -12.80
CA ASN A 2 24.00 -19.82 -13.39
C ASN A 2 22.83 -19.74 -12.38
N THR A 3 22.92 -20.44 -11.25
CA THR A 3 21.84 -20.49 -10.24
C THR A 3 21.68 -19.17 -9.48
N THR A 4 22.79 -18.53 -9.09
CA THR A 4 22.77 -17.24 -8.39
C THR A 4 22.29 -16.11 -9.30
N LYS A 5 22.72 -16.07 -10.57
CA LYS A 5 22.23 -15.10 -11.56
C LYS A 5 20.72 -15.24 -11.79
N LYS A 6 20.20 -16.47 -11.88
CA LYS A 6 18.76 -16.72 -12.02
C LYS A 6 17.97 -16.26 -10.79
N LYS A 7 18.48 -16.52 -9.57
CA LYS A 7 17.87 -16.06 -8.31
C LYS A 7 17.86 -14.52 -8.19
N ALA A 8 18.96 -13.87 -8.57
CA ALA A 8 19.07 -12.42 -8.57
C ALA A 8 18.09 -11.78 -9.58
N GLY A 9 17.92 -12.38 -10.77
CA GLY A 9 16.93 -11.93 -11.75
C GLY A 9 15.50 -12.01 -11.22
N VAL A 10 15.14 -13.10 -10.53
CA VAL A 10 13.81 -13.23 -9.89
C VAL A 10 13.61 -12.19 -8.80
N ALA A 11 14.60 -11.98 -7.92
CA ALA A 11 14.52 -10.95 -6.88
C ALA A 11 14.33 -9.55 -7.47
N GLY A 12 15.06 -9.23 -8.55
CA GLY A 12 14.93 -7.97 -9.28
C GLY A 12 13.55 -7.78 -9.91
N LEU A 13 12.98 -8.83 -10.51
CA LEU A 13 11.62 -8.78 -11.09
C LEU A 13 10.54 -8.59 -10.02
N ILE A 14 10.65 -9.27 -8.88
CA ILE A 14 9.74 -9.08 -7.75
C ILE A 14 9.84 -7.64 -7.24
N TYR A 15 11.06 -7.10 -7.11
CA TYR A 15 11.26 -5.73 -6.67
C TYR A 15 10.67 -4.71 -7.65
N LEU A 16 10.84 -4.92 -8.95
CA LEU A 16 10.24 -4.08 -9.97
C LEU A 16 8.70 -4.11 -9.87
N ALA A 17 8.10 -5.28 -9.64
CA ALA A 17 6.66 -5.41 -9.45
C ALA A 17 6.19 -4.62 -8.21
N VAL A 18 6.93 -4.68 -7.09
CA VAL A 18 6.65 -3.87 -5.88
C VAL A 18 6.70 -2.38 -6.20
N ILE A 19 7.72 -1.91 -6.91
CA ILE A 19 7.87 -0.49 -7.24
C ILE A 19 6.70 -0.01 -8.12
N ILE A 20 6.38 -0.73 -9.18
CA ILE A 20 5.30 -0.34 -10.10
C ILE A 20 3.95 -0.31 -9.37
N THR A 21 3.64 -1.38 -8.63
CA THR A 21 2.36 -1.48 -7.92
C THR A 21 2.25 -0.46 -6.78
N GLY A 22 3.33 -0.22 -6.05
CA GLY A 22 3.41 0.77 -4.98
C GLY A 22 3.32 2.21 -5.49
N LEU A 23 4.05 2.58 -6.55
CA LEU A 23 3.94 3.93 -7.16
C LEU A 23 2.53 4.19 -7.68
N PHE A 24 1.92 3.19 -8.32
CA PHE A 24 0.56 3.31 -8.82
C PHE A 24 -0.44 3.55 -7.68
N SER A 25 -0.37 2.79 -6.59
CA SER A 25 -1.35 2.88 -5.52
C SER A 25 -1.11 4.03 -4.53
N LEU A 26 0.14 4.39 -4.25
CA LEU A 26 0.50 5.41 -3.25
C LEU A 26 0.63 6.82 -3.85
N ALA A 27 1.05 6.95 -5.10
CA ALA A 27 1.27 8.24 -5.73
C ALA A 27 0.22 8.53 -6.81
N TYR A 28 0.06 7.64 -7.79
CA TYR A 28 -0.74 7.94 -8.98
C TYR A 28 -2.24 8.02 -8.70
N VAL A 29 -2.82 7.02 -8.02
CA VAL A 29 -4.26 7.01 -7.70
C VAL A 29 -4.65 8.17 -6.77
N PRO A 30 -3.96 8.40 -5.63
CA PRO A 30 -4.24 9.54 -4.76
C PRO A 30 -4.14 10.89 -5.48
N ASN A 31 -3.10 11.11 -6.29
CA ASN A 31 -2.91 12.36 -7.03
C ASN A 31 -4.05 12.68 -8.00
N LYS A 32 -4.75 11.66 -8.51
CA LYS A 32 -5.88 11.83 -9.43
C LYS A 32 -7.23 12.00 -8.74
N LEU A 33 -7.38 11.47 -7.53
CA LEU A 33 -8.69 11.37 -6.88
C LEU A 33 -8.84 12.27 -5.65
N ILE A 34 -7.75 12.57 -4.95
CA ILE A 34 -7.79 13.20 -3.63
C ILE A 34 -7.30 14.64 -3.72
N ASP A 35 -8.21 15.55 -3.38
CA ASP A 35 -7.90 16.93 -3.02
C ASP A 35 -7.93 17.04 -1.50
N TRP A 36 -6.75 17.10 -0.89
CA TRP A 36 -6.59 17.16 0.57
C TRP A 36 -7.20 18.42 1.21
N ASN A 37 -7.49 19.47 0.42
CA ASN A 37 -8.08 20.71 0.92
C ASN A 37 -9.60 20.77 0.67
N ASN A 38 -10.18 19.82 -0.08
CA ASN A 38 -11.59 19.86 -0.45
C ASN A 38 -12.24 18.47 -0.38
N SER A 39 -13.03 18.26 0.68
CA SER A 39 -13.74 17.01 0.93
C SER A 39 -14.82 16.72 -0.12
N SER A 40 -15.57 17.72 -0.56
CA SER A 40 -16.65 17.57 -1.54
C SER A 40 -16.12 17.17 -2.93
N ILE A 41 -15.01 17.78 -3.36
CA ILE A 41 -14.32 17.40 -4.61
C ILE A 41 -13.83 15.96 -4.52
N THR A 42 -13.12 15.61 -3.45
CA THR A 42 -12.59 14.24 -3.25
C THR A 42 -13.70 13.20 -3.24
N PHE A 43 -14.80 13.46 -2.52
CA PHE A 43 -15.95 12.57 -2.45
C PHE A 43 -16.55 12.31 -3.86
N ASN A 44 -16.75 13.38 -4.64
CA ASN A 44 -17.28 13.27 -6.00
C ASN A 44 -16.32 12.55 -6.95
N ASN A 45 -15.02 12.81 -6.87
CA ASN A 45 -14.01 12.12 -7.67
C ASN A 45 -14.03 10.62 -7.42
N ILE A 46 -13.99 10.20 -6.15
CA ILE A 46 -14.00 8.77 -5.79
C ILE A 46 -15.34 8.12 -6.14
N LYS A 47 -16.47 8.81 -5.90
CA LYS A 47 -17.80 8.33 -6.26
C LYS A 47 -17.94 8.09 -7.77
N ASN A 48 -17.43 9.01 -8.60
CA ASN A 48 -17.50 8.90 -10.06
C ASN A 48 -16.48 7.90 -10.62
N ALA A 49 -15.35 7.69 -9.94
CA ALA A 49 -14.25 6.84 -10.39
C ALA A 49 -14.00 5.63 -9.46
N GLN A 50 -15.06 5.01 -8.94
CA GLN A 50 -14.94 3.89 -7.98
C GLN A 50 -14.10 2.72 -8.49
N SER A 51 -14.27 2.33 -9.75
CA SER A 51 -13.49 1.24 -10.35
C SER A 51 -11.99 1.56 -10.34
N PHE A 52 -11.63 2.81 -10.61
CA PHE A 52 -10.23 3.25 -10.59
C PHE A 52 -9.68 3.24 -9.15
N PHE A 53 -10.46 3.69 -8.16
CA PHE A 53 -10.07 3.60 -6.76
C PHE A 53 -9.90 2.15 -6.28
N ARG A 54 -10.80 1.23 -6.70
CA ARG A 54 -10.69 -0.21 -6.43
C ARG A 54 -9.42 -0.82 -7.02
N ILE A 55 -9.07 -0.46 -8.25
CA ILE A 55 -7.81 -0.92 -8.87
C ILE A 55 -6.60 -0.41 -8.07
N GLY A 56 -6.64 0.82 -7.56
CA GLY A 56 -5.62 1.33 -6.63
C GLY A 56 -5.47 0.47 -5.37
N ILE A 57 -6.58 0.11 -4.74
CA ILE A 57 -6.60 -0.79 -3.56
C ILE A 57 -6.03 -2.17 -3.91
N TYR A 58 -6.45 -2.77 -5.02
CA TYR A 58 -5.92 -4.07 -5.47
C TYR A 58 -4.42 -4.00 -5.80
N SER A 59 -3.95 -2.88 -6.34
CA SER A 59 -2.53 -2.64 -6.56
C SER A 59 -1.75 -2.58 -5.24
N SER A 60 -2.28 -1.94 -4.19
CA SER A 60 -1.67 -1.99 -2.85
C SER A 60 -1.60 -3.42 -2.29
N VAL A 61 -2.66 -4.22 -2.47
CA VAL A 61 -2.67 -5.63 -2.04
C VAL A 61 -1.57 -6.42 -2.77
N LEU A 62 -1.45 -6.27 -4.09
CA LEU A 62 -0.40 -6.91 -4.88
C LEU A 62 1.00 -6.43 -4.46
N CYS A 63 1.16 -5.14 -4.19
CA CYS A 63 2.40 -4.56 -3.69
C CYS A 63 2.84 -5.25 -2.39
N TYR A 64 1.95 -5.34 -1.40
CA TYR A 64 2.28 -5.96 -0.11
C TYR A 64 2.49 -7.48 -0.21
N LEU A 65 1.78 -8.16 -1.12
CA LEU A 65 2.02 -9.57 -1.43
C LEU A 65 3.43 -9.77 -2.03
N PHE A 66 3.79 -9.03 -3.08
CA PHE A 66 5.13 -9.12 -3.67
C PHE A 66 6.22 -8.71 -2.68
N PHE A 67 5.95 -7.71 -1.86
CA PHE A 67 6.85 -7.26 -0.80
C PHE A 67 7.07 -8.34 0.26
N SER A 68 6.12 -9.26 0.51
CA SER A 68 6.34 -10.39 1.41
C SER A 68 7.32 -11.43 0.85
N PHE A 69 7.33 -11.64 -0.47
CA PHE A 69 8.23 -12.59 -1.12
C PHE A 69 9.63 -12.02 -1.38
N LEU A 70 9.73 -10.71 -1.58
CA LEU A 70 10.98 -10.02 -1.86
C LEU A 70 12.08 -10.24 -0.81
N PRO A 71 11.87 -10.03 0.51
CA PRO A 71 12.90 -10.24 1.52
C PRO A 71 13.32 -11.71 1.61
N LEU A 72 12.43 -12.67 1.30
CA LEU A 72 12.78 -14.09 1.24
C LEU A 72 13.69 -14.40 0.04
N ALA A 73 13.47 -13.74 -1.09
CA ALA A 73 14.35 -13.82 -2.25
C ALA A 73 15.73 -13.19 -1.95
N LEU A 74 15.74 -12.01 -1.33
CA LEU A 74 16.95 -11.30 -0.92
C LEU A 74 17.73 -12.05 0.17
N TYR A 75 17.05 -12.70 1.11
CA TYR A 75 17.68 -13.54 2.13
C TYR A 75 18.61 -14.59 1.52
N ASN A 76 18.15 -15.25 0.46
CA ASN A 76 18.94 -16.28 -0.21
C ASN A 76 20.21 -15.73 -0.89
N LEU A 77 20.24 -14.43 -1.20
CA LEU A 77 21.38 -13.73 -1.79
C LEU A 77 22.31 -13.18 -0.71
N LEU A 78 21.77 -12.57 0.34
CA LEU A 78 22.52 -11.85 1.37
C LEU A 78 23.03 -12.75 2.51
N LYS A 79 22.44 -13.93 2.72
CA LYS A 79 22.88 -14.87 3.77
C LYS A 79 24.34 -15.29 3.65
N THR A 80 24.93 -15.21 2.45
CA THR A 80 26.35 -15.54 2.23
C THR A 80 27.29 -14.45 2.74
N VAL A 81 26.79 -13.24 2.97
CA VAL A 81 27.54 -12.10 3.51
C VAL A 81 27.40 -12.07 5.03
N ASN A 82 26.17 -12.01 5.53
CA ASN A 82 25.86 -12.06 6.96
C ASN A 82 24.45 -12.62 7.18
N GLU A 83 24.38 -13.82 7.77
CA GLU A 83 23.09 -14.49 7.97
C GLU A 83 22.21 -13.76 8.99
N THR A 84 22.79 -13.22 10.07
CA THR A 84 22.04 -12.52 11.12
C THR A 84 21.37 -11.26 10.58
N GLN A 85 22.11 -10.44 9.83
CA GLN A 85 21.58 -9.24 9.19
C GLN A 85 20.49 -9.58 8.17
N ALA A 86 20.72 -10.60 7.34
CA ALA A 86 19.73 -11.06 6.36
C ALA A 86 18.43 -11.55 7.04
N ARG A 87 18.50 -12.23 8.19
CA ARG A 87 17.31 -12.62 8.97
C ARG A 87 16.59 -11.41 9.55
N THR A 88 17.32 -10.44 10.09
CA THR A 88 16.75 -9.20 10.63
C THR A 88 16.02 -8.40 9.55
N MET A 89 16.59 -8.28 8.35
CA MET A 89 15.93 -7.69 7.18
C MET A 89 14.58 -8.36 6.90
N VAL A 90 14.54 -9.70 6.86
CA VAL A 90 13.29 -10.44 6.60
C VAL A 90 12.26 -10.20 7.69
N LEU A 91 12.66 -10.25 8.96
CA LEU A 91 11.76 -10.02 10.09
C LEU A 91 11.12 -8.63 10.03
N LEU A 92 11.93 -7.59 9.85
CA LEU A 92 11.45 -6.20 9.79
C LEU A 92 10.49 -5.98 8.61
N ALA A 93 10.82 -6.55 7.44
CA ALA A 93 9.98 -6.45 6.26
C ALA A 93 8.64 -7.18 6.44
N LEU A 94 8.66 -8.42 6.94
CA LEU A 94 7.44 -9.20 7.14
C LEU A 94 6.55 -8.65 8.25
N LEU A 95 7.09 -7.99 9.27
CA LEU A 95 6.29 -7.27 10.28
C LEU A 95 5.50 -6.10 9.68
N SER A 96 6.03 -5.45 8.64
CA SER A 96 5.34 -4.33 7.97
C SER A 96 4.12 -4.79 7.15
N VAL A 97 4.10 -6.04 6.69
CA VAL A 97 3.05 -6.58 5.82
C VAL A 97 1.67 -6.60 6.50
N PRO A 98 1.47 -7.21 7.68
CA PRO A 98 0.17 -7.21 8.35
C PRO A 98 -0.25 -5.80 8.78
N LEU A 99 0.68 -4.93 9.16
CA LEU A 99 0.39 -3.51 9.45
C LEU A 99 -0.15 -2.80 8.20
N SER A 100 0.44 -3.07 7.03
CA SER A 100 0.00 -2.52 5.75
C SER A 100 -1.39 -3.00 5.34
N PHE A 101 -1.68 -4.29 5.54
CA PHE A 101 -3.03 -4.84 5.31
C PHE A 101 -4.07 -4.28 6.29
N ASN A 102 -3.71 -4.07 7.56
CA ASN A 102 -4.60 -3.44 8.51
C ASN A 102 -4.89 -1.99 8.13
N ASN A 103 -3.87 -1.23 7.73
CA ASN A 103 -4.02 0.17 7.30
C ASN A 103 -4.90 0.30 6.04
N LEU A 104 -4.84 -0.68 5.13
CA LEU A 104 -5.71 -0.75 3.94
C LEU A 104 -7.21 -0.71 4.25
N GLN A 105 -7.63 -1.09 5.46
CA GLN A 105 -9.01 -0.98 5.93
C GLN A 105 -9.56 0.44 5.81
N HIS A 106 -8.72 1.46 5.99
CA HIS A 106 -9.11 2.86 5.86
C HIS A 106 -9.41 3.25 4.40
N SER A 107 -8.72 2.67 3.42
CA SER A 107 -9.06 2.85 2.00
C SER A 107 -10.37 2.15 1.64
N TYR A 108 -10.62 0.95 2.19
CA TYR A 108 -11.91 0.27 2.00
C TYR A 108 -13.07 1.03 2.62
N THR A 109 -12.88 1.63 3.80
CA THR A 109 -13.87 2.50 4.43
C THR A 109 -14.22 3.69 3.53
N ALA A 110 -13.23 4.35 2.91
CA ALA A 110 -13.48 5.44 1.96
C ALA A 110 -14.27 4.97 0.72
N LEU A 111 -13.99 3.76 0.21
CA LEU A 111 -14.75 3.16 -0.89
C LEU A 111 -16.21 2.84 -0.48
N LEU A 112 -16.42 2.32 0.72
CA LEU A 112 -17.76 2.01 1.23
C LEU A 112 -18.63 3.27 1.36
N LEU A 113 -18.04 4.36 1.87
CA LEU A 113 -18.73 5.65 2.04
C LEU A 113 -19.18 6.29 0.72
N THR A 114 -18.53 5.96 -0.39
CA THR A 114 -18.83 6.50 -1.73
C THR A 114 -19.64 5.56 -2.61
N GLY A 115 -19.67 4.25 -2.29
CA GLY A 115 -20.29 3.22 -3.12
C GLY A 115 -21.58 2.59 -2.60
N ASN A 116 -22.02 2.92 -1.39
CA ASN A 116 -23.27 2.41 -0.87
C ASN A 116 -24.39 3.44 -1.00
N ASP A 117 -25.22 3.31 -2.05
CA ASP A 117 -26.38 4.18 -2.29
C ASP A 117 -27.37 4.21 -1.13
N GLN A 118 -27.45 3.16 -0.32
CA GLN A 118 -28.29 3.16 0.89
C GLN A 118 -27.71 4.01 2.01
N MET A 119 -26.38 4.12 2.13
CA MET A 119 -25.75 5.03 3.09
C MET A 119 -25.83 6.49 2.65
N ILE A 120 -25.88 6.73 1.33
CA ILE A 120 -26.04 8.07 0.76
C ILE A 120 -27.50 8.54 0.90
N LYS A 121 -28.48 7.63 0.79
CA LYS A 121 -29.90 7.96 0.97
C LYS A 121 -30.21 8.34 2.42
N GLY A 122 -30.49 9.62 2.66
CA GLY A 122 -30.90 10.15 3.97
C GLY A 122 -29.77 10.66 4.84
N THR A 123 -28.52 10.63 4.35
CA THR A 123 -27.36 11.21 5.04
C THR A 123 -26.92 12.49 4.31
N GLU A 124 -26.54 13.53 5.06
CA GLU A 124 -25.90 14.70 4.49
C GLU A 124 -24.59 14.34 3.79
N VAL A 125 -24.46 14.76 2.53
CA VAL A 125 -23.28 14.48 1.69
C VAL A 125 -22.02 15.05 2.32
N ASP A 126 -22.10 16.23 2.95
CA ASP A 126 -20.96 16.87 3.62
C ASP A 126 -20.46 16.07 4.82
N ALA A 127 -21.36 15.44 5.58
CA ALA A 127 -20.99 14.56 6.68
C ALA A 127 -20.28 13.29 6.17
N LEU A 128 -20.72 12.71 5.05
CA LEU A 128 -20.05 11.58 4.40
C LEU A 128 -18.68 11.96 3.83
N ALA A 129 -18.58 13.12 3.18
CA ALA A 129 -17.34 13.65 2.64
C ALA A 129 -16.30 13.88 3.75
N THR A 130 -16.72 14.42 4.90
CA THR A 130 -15.85 14.62 6.06
C THR A 130 -15.34 13.29 6.64
N LYS A 131 -16.22 12.30 6.81
CA LYS A 131 -15.83 10.95 7.27
C LYS A 131 -14.88 10.25 6.30
N LEU A 132 -15.11 10.43 5.00
CA LEU A 132 -14.23 9.91 3.96
C LEU A 132 -12.84 10.53 4.08
N MET A 133 -12.74 11.85 4.20
CA MET A 133 -11.46 12.54 4.37
C MET A 133 -10.72 12.09 5.63
N PHE A 134 -11.43 11.93 6.74
CA PHE A 134 -10.85 11.40 7.97
C PHE A 134 -10.30 9.98 7.79
N SER A 135 -10.97 9.12 7.03
CA SER A 135 -10.48 7.78 6.69
C SER A 135 -9.23 7.85 5.80
N LEU A 136 -9.20 8.73 4.81
CA LEU A 136 -8.03 8.91 3.94
C LEU A 136 -6.82 9.46 4.71
N HIS A 137 -7.03 10.38 5.66
CA HIS A 137 -5.97 10.84 6.55
C HIS A 137 -5.44 9.73 7.43
N GLN A 138 -6.30 8.91 8.05
CA GLN A 138 -5.85 7.74 8.81
C GLN A 138 -5.00 6.79 7.96
N TYR A 139 -5.41 6.54 6.71
CA TYR A 139 -4.62 5.74 5.78
C TYR A 139 -3.22 6.35 5.56
N ASN A 140 -3.13 7.66 5.33
CA ASN A 140 -1.88 8.37 5.10
C ASN A 140 -0.96 8.36 6.34
N GLU A 141 -1.51 8.64 7.52
CA GLU A 141 -0.76 8.59 8.79
C GLU A 141 -0.31 7.16 9.12
N GLY A 142 -1.15 6.16 8.84
CA GLY A 142 -0.78 4.75 8.98
C GLY A 142 0.37 4.35 8.06
N ILE A 143 0.46 4.91 6.84
CA ILE A 143 1.62 4.72 5.97
C ILE A 143 2.88 5.27 6.63
N LEU A 144 2.85 6.44 7.26
CA LEU A 144 4.02 6.99 7.94
C LEU A 144 4.57 6.02 9.00
N LEU A 145 3.69 5.38 9.78
CA LEU A 145 4.11 4.35 10.74
C LEU A 145 4.76 3.14 10.05
N ILE A 146 4.18 2.69 8.93
CA ILE A 146 4.71 1.56 8.15
C ILE A 146 6.08 1.90 7.53
N THR A 147 6.31 3.15 7.10
CA THR A 147 7.57 3.57 6.47
C THR A 147 8.78 3.39 7.40
N VAL A 148 8.58 3.40 8.72
CA VAL A 148 9.65 3.07 9.69
C VAL A 148 10.20 1.68 9.41
N PHE A 149 9.34 0.69 9.21
CA PHE A 149 9.75 -0.68 8.88
C PHE A 149 10.34 -0.79 7.47
N TRP A 150 9.82 -0.04 6.50
CA TRP A 150 10.39 0.05 5.14
C TRP A 150 11.74 0.77 5.10
N GLY A 151 12.08 1.60 6.08
CA GLY A 151 13.42 2.14 6.25
C GLY A 151 14.32 1.13 6.95
N LEU A 152 13.85 0.58 8.07
CA LEU A 152 14.62 -0.33 8.92
C LEU A 152 15.05 -1.60 8.20
N TRP A 153 14.26 -2.17 7.28
CA TRP A 153 14.71 -3.37 6.54
C TRP A 153 15.87 -3.10 5.55
N LEU A 154 16.16 -1.84 5.17
CA LEU A 154 17.28 -1.51 4.27
C LEU A 154 18.61 -1.31 4.98
N PHE A 155 18.57 -1.08 6.30
CA PHE A 155 19.74 -0.77 7.12
C PHE A 155 20.60 -1.99 7.55
N PRO A 156 20.04 -3.17 7.88
CA PRO A 156 20.83 -4.28 8.42
C PRO A 156 21.75 -4.94 7.40
#